data_AF-A0A7K9AB22-F1
#
_entry.id   AF-A0A7K9AB22-F1
#
_cell.length_a   1.000
_cell.length_b   1.000
_cell.length_c   1.000
_cell.angle_alpha   90.00
_cell.angle_beta   90.00
_cell.angle_gamma   90.00
#
_symmetry.space_group_name_H-M   'P 1'
#
loop_
_entity.id
_entity.type
_entity.pdbx_description
1 polymer ?
#
loop_
_entity_poly.entity_id
_entity_poly.type
_entity_poly.pdbx_seq_one_letter_code
_entity_poly.pdbx_strand_id
1 'polypeptide(L)'
;MRKFFQEIKADLKFKTAGPGQKLSEPSRASREKPRAEAAPRPRQAPTDEAQMAAAAALARLELKPKGKAPSCSQESIKNQVRKELLAEAAASEKGLPEEEKEQEEGAAAPSVSGVYFICPLTGAVVRKDQKEKQLREAIQAYFSVDPVAASIMEIHTFNKDREKVRVGVETMAKYLDNIYLHPEEEKYRKIKLQNKVFQERISCLEGTHRFFQAIGFETKTLPVPGQGKEAQDPTEEQEEQYYVLREDMLERLEELKDSKEQLLSSEPLRARLDRQLRLFQPSAQAARFELPDDFYNLSTDEIRREQRLRTEAVEKASMLRTRAMREKEEQREMRKYNYTLLRVRFPDGYILQGTFYARESVSMLYNFVREALRDDWLPFELLGPGGLKLSDENLAFNECGLVPSALLSLAWDAAVMADIEAAAEEQPQSPLRPELLARAQTL
;
A
#
# COMPACT_ATOMS: atom_id res chain seq x y z
N MET A 1 -23.46 0.95 -35.82
CA MET A 1 -21.98 0.97 -35.69
C MET A 1 -21.20 0.47 -36.91
N ARG A 2 -21.67 -0.50 -37.73
CA ARG A 2 -20.89 -0.96 -38.91
C ARG A 2 -20.69 0.08 -40.03
N LYS A 3 -21.63 1.01 -40.20
CA LYS A 3 -21.54 2.07 -41.23
C LYS A 3 -20.46 3.13 -40.92
N PHE A 4 -20.30 3.48 -39.65
CA PHE A 4 -19.31 4.46 -39.19
C PHE A 4 -17.86 4.02 -39.47
N PHE A 5 -17.54 2.73 -39.26
CA PHE A 5 -16.21 2.19 -39.55
C PHE A 5 -15.94 2.02 -41.05
N GLN A 6 -16.97 1.96 -41.89
CA GLN A 6 -16.80 1.93 -43.35
C GLN A 6 -16.48 3.32 -43.89
N GLU A 7 -17.10 4.38 -43.35
CA GLU A 7 -16.81 5.77 -43.70
C GLU A 7 -15.37 6.17 -43.36
N ILE A 8 -14.89 5.82 -42.17
CA ILE A 8 -13.49 6.09 -41.76
C ILE A 8 -12.48 5.37 -42.67
N LYS A 9 -12.79 4.14 -43.10
CA LYS A 9 -11.93 3.40 -44.03
C LYS A 9 -11.94 3.96 -45.45
N ALA A 10 -13.04 4.58 -45.89
CA ALA A 10 -13.11 5.24 -47.19
C ALA A 10 -12.33 6.56 -47.17
N ASP A 11 -12.45 7.34 -46.10
CA ASP A 11 -11.74 8.61 -45.92
C ASP A 11 -10.23 8.45 -45.82
N LEU A 12 -9.76 7.37 -45.18
CA LEU A 12 -8.32 7.09 -45.11
C LEU A 12 -7.74 6.74 -46.50
N LYS A 13 -8.53 6.07 -47.36
CA LYS A 13 -8.12 5.71 -48.72
C LYS A 13 -8.11 6.92 -49.65
N PHE A 14 -9.06 7.85 -49.49
CA PHE A 14 -9.11 9.09 -50.28
C PHE A 14 -8.00 10.08 -49.91
N LYS A 15 -7.54 10.11 -48.66
CA LYS A 15 -6.40 10.96 -48.25
C LYS A 15 -5.03 10.42 -48.70
N THR A 16 -4.93 9.12 -48.97
CA THR A 16 -3.68 8.46 -49.41
C THR A 16 -3.48 8.56 -50.93
N ALA A 17 -4.57 8.69 -51.69
CA ALA A 17 -4.52 9.04 -53.11
C ALA A 17 -4.40 10.56 -53.22
N GLY A 18 -3.25 11.08 -53.66
CA GLY A 18 -2.98 12.51 -53.79
C GLY A 18 -4.04 13.30 -54.59
N PRO A 19 -3.96 14.64 -54.61
CA PRO A 19 -5.06 15.50 -55.06
C PRO A 19 -5.48 15.20 -56.50
N GLY A 20 -6.73 14.77 -56.67
CA GLY A 20 -7.30 14.39 -57.96
C GLY A 20 -7.51 15.59 -58.87
N GLN A 21 -7.08 15.47 -60.12
CA GLN A 21 -7.24 16.46 -61.18
C GLN A 21 -8.56 16.20 -61.93
N LYS A 22 -9.43 17.21 -62.04
CA LYS A 22 -10.72 17.11 -62.73
C LYS A 22 -10.55 17.40 -64.23
N LEU A 23 -11.22 16.62 -65.07
CA LEU A 23 -11.16 16.65 -66.55
C LEU A 23 -11.77 17.91 -67.22
N SER A 24 -11.91 19.04 -66.52
CA SER A 24 -12.55 20.25 -67.02
C SER A 24 -11.74 21.54 -66.88
N GLU A 25 -10.44 21.49 -66.58
CA GLU A 25 -9.59 22.68 -66.52
C GLU A 25 -8.49 22.66 -67.61
N PRO A 26 -8.31 23.77 -68.36
CA PRO A 26 -7.28 23.86 -69.40
C PRO A 26 -5.88 24.06 -68.80
N SER A 27 -4.88 23.46 -69.45
CA SER A 27 -3.47 23.53 -69.05
C SER A 27 -2.98 24.98 -69.00
N ARG A 28 -2.42 25.39 -67.86
CA ARG A 28 -1.78 26.70 -67.73
C ARG A 28 -0.33 26.55 -67.29
N ALA A 29 0.54 26.79 -68.26
CA ALA A 29 1.97 27.00 -68.08
C ALA A 29 2.27 28.37 -67.45
N SER A 30 3.33 28.43 -66.65
CA SER A 30 4.27 29.55 -66.41
C SER A 30 5.02 29.25 -65.10
N ARG A 31 6.31 29.53 -64.89
CA ARG A 31 7.27 30.44 -65.49
C ARG A 31 8.66 30.00 -65.02
N GLU A 32 9.64 29.95 -65.92
CA GLU A 32 11.06 29.73 -65.62
C GLU A 32 11.76 31.03 -65.20
N LYS A 33 12.73 30.90 -64.29
CA LYS A 33 14.05 31.60 -64.25
C LYS A 33 14.87 31.14 -63.01
N PRO A 34 16.22 31.22 -63.02
CA PRO A 34 17.14 30.33 -63.74
C PRO A 34 18.07 29.58 -62.75
N ARG A 35 18.53 28.37 -63.09
CA ARG A 35 19.65 27.72 -62.38
C ARG A 35 20.73 27.35 -63.39
N ALA A 36 21.93 27.85 -63.12
CA ALA A 36 23.10 27.79 -63.98
C ALA A 36 23.38 26.38 -64.54
N GLU A 37 23.75 26.35 -65.82
CA GLU A 37 24.29 25.18 -66.51
C GLU A 37 25.58 24.72 -65.82
N ALA A 38 25.55 23.50 -65.30
CA ALA A 38 26.75 22.69 -65.08
C ALA A 38 26.59 21.42 -65.92
N ALA A 39 27.58 21.15 -66.77
CA ALA A 39 27.60 20.04 -67.72
C ALA A 39 27.28 18.68 -67.07
N PRO A 40 26.63 17.75 -67.80
CA PRO A 40 26.29 16.43 -67.27
C PRO A 40 27.56 15.63 -67.00
N ARG A 41 27.85 15.34 -65.72
CA ARG A 41 28.92 14.41 -65.36
C ARG A 41 28.48 12.98 -65.76
N PRO A 42 29.34 12.19 -66.43
CA PRO A 42 29.04 10.80 -66.73
C PRO A 42 28.87 10.02 -65.42
N ARG A 43 27.83 9.17 -65.36
CA ARG A 43 27.56 8.31 -64.20
C ARG A 43 28.77 7.42 -63.95
N GLN A 44 29.42 7.59 -62.80
CA GLN A 44 30.49 6.71 -62.37
C GLN A 44 29.93 5.31 -62.15
N ALA A 45 30.61 4.30 -62.70
CA ALA A 45 30.27 2.91 -62.42
C ALA A 45 30.40 2.63 -60.92
N PRO A 46 29.52 1.81 -60.33
CA PRO A 46 29.56 1.50 -58.90
C PRO A 46 30.92 0.94 -58.51
N THR A 47 31.50 1.46 -57.43
CA THR A 47 32.79 1.06 -56.86
C THR A 47 32.80 -0.43 -56.51
N ASP A 48 33.97 -1.07 -56.51
CA ASP A 48 34.11 -2.50 -56.22
C ASP A 48 33.52 -2.89 -54.86
N GLU A 49 33.59 -2.02 -53.85
CA GLU A 49 32.91 -2.21 -52.56
C GLU A 49 31.39 -2.23 -52.70
N ALA A 50 30.81 -1.35 -53.52
CA ALA A 50 29.38 -1.32 -53.76
C ALA A 50 28.89 -2.56 -54.53
N GLN A 51 29.71 -3.06 -55.47
CA GLN A 51 29.41 -4.29 -56.20
C GLN A 51 29.56 -5.53 -55.31
N MET A 52 30.58 -5.57 -54.45
CA MET A 52 30.80 -6.65 -53.49
C MET A 52 29.71 -6.68 -52.41
N ALA A 53 29.27 -5.51 -51.93
CA ALA A 53 28.13 -5.38 -51.03
C ALA A 53 26.81 -5.81 -51.72
N ALA A 54 26.62 -5.46 -53.00
CA ALA A 54 25.47 -5.91 -53.78
C ALA A 54 25.49 -7.43 -54.00
N ALA A 55 26.64 -8.01 -54.32
CA ALA A 55 26.81 -9.46 -54.47
C ALA A 55 26.61 -10.20 -53.14
N ALA A 56 27.09 -9.66 -52.02
CA ALA A 56 26.85 -10.21 -50.69
C ALA A 56 25.37 -10.12 -50.27
N ALA A 57 24.67 -9.06 -50.65
CA ALA A 57 23.22 -8.93 -50.44
C ALA A 57 22.42 -9.93 -51.28
N LEU A 58 22.82 -10.16 -52.54
CA LEU A 58 22.20 -11.17 -53.41
C LEU A 58 22.47 -12.59 -52.91
N ALA A 59 23.68 -12.89 -52.43
CA ALA A 59 24.00 -14.18 -51.82
C ALA A 59 23.17 -14.46 -50.55
N ARG A 60 22.80 -13.43 -49.79
CA ARG A 60 21.87 -13.54 -48.65
C ARG A 60 20.41 -13.81 -49.07
N LEU A 61 20.01 -13.38 -50.27
CA LEU A 61 18.69 -13.65 -50.83
C LEU A 61 18.61 -15.02 -51.53
N GLU A 62 19.71 -15.48 -52.12
CA GLU A 62 19.80 -16.79 -52.81
C GLU A 62 20.00 -17.97 -51.85
N LEU A 63 20.44 -17.73 -50.62
CA LEU A 63 20.31 -18.68 -49.52
C LEU A 63 18.83 -18.83 -49.15
N LYS A 64 18.16 -19.65 -49.95
CA LYS A 64 16.82 -20.23 -49.76
C LYS A 64 16.56 -20.46 -48.27
N PRO A 65 15.56 -19.83 -47.64
CA PRO A 65 15.16 -20.20 -46.29
C PRO A 65 14.59 -21.62 -46.36
N LYS A 66 15.38 -22.60 -45.94
CA LYS A 66 14.85 -23.90 -45.54
C LYS A 66 13.99 -23.66 -44.31
N GLY A 67 12.68 -23.80 -44.51
CA GLY A 67 11.66 -23.60 -43.49
C GLY A 67 11.11 -22.17 -43.52
N LYS A 68 9.86 -22.03 -43.97
CA LYS A 68 9.00 -20.95 -43.49
C LYS A 68 9.05 -21.03 -41.96
N ALA A 69 9.75 -20.10 -41.30
CA ALA A 69 9.40 -19.75 -39.95
C ALA A 69 7.88 -19.49 -39.96
N PRO A 70 7.10 -20.07 -39.02
CA PRO A 70 5.69 -19.72 -38.96
C PRO A 70 5.67 -18.20 -38.90
N SER A 71 4.89 -17.59 -39.80
CA SER A 71 4.48 -16.19 -39.71
C SER A 71 4.36 -15.89 -38.22
N CYS A 72 5.11 -14.90 -37.73
CA CYS A 72 5.00 -14.40 -36.37
C CYS A 72 3.58 -13.84 -36.25
N SER A 73 2.64 -14.77 -36.15
CA SER A 73 1.22 -14.53 -36.18
C SER A 73 0.93 -13.87 -34.86
N GLN A 74 -0.05 -13.00 -34.87
CA GLN A 74 -0.53 -12.35 -33.66
C GLN A 74 -0.79 -13.37 -32.53
N GLU A 75 -1.10 -14.63 -32.87
CA GLU A 75 -1.23 -15.76 -31.95
C GLU A 75 0.09 -16.24 -31.35
N SER A 76 1.19 -16.32 -32.10
CA SER A 76 2.49 -16.70 -31.56
C SER A 76 2.98 -15.66 -30.53
N ILE A 77 2.77 -14.37 -30.83
CA ILE A 77 3.06 -13.26 -29.92
C ILE A 77 2.16 -13.33 -28.68
N LYS A 78 0.84 -13.54 -28.86
CA LYS A 78 -0.12 -13.69 -27.74
C LYS A 78 0.21 -14.89 -26.85
N ASN A 79 0.60 -16.02 -27.43
CA ASN A 79 0.92 -17.23 -26.69
C ASN A 79 2.24 -17.09 -25.93
N GLN A 80 3.23 -16.42 -26.52
CA GLN A 80 4.49 -16.12 -25.83
C GLN A 80 4.27 -15.15 -24.68
N VAL A 81 3.53 -14.05 -24.89
CA VAL A 81 3.14 -13.11 -23.83
C VAL A 81 2.33 -13.80 -22.73
N ARG A 82 1.39 -14.69 -23.08
CA ARG A 82 0.61 -15.45 -22.10
C ARG A 82 1.49 -16.42 -21.30
N LYS A 83 2.45 -17.08 -21.95
CA LYS A 83 3.38 -18.01 -21.30
C LYS A 83 4.35 -17.27 -20.38
N GLU A 84 4.85 -16.12 -20.78
CA GLU A 84 5.69 -15.23 -19.95
C GLU A 84 4.89 -14.67 -18.76
N LEU A 85 3.64 -14.22 -18.97
CA LEU A 85 2.74 -13.78 -17.89
C LEU A 85 2.45 -14.88 -16.87
N LEU A 86 2.25 -16.11 -17.33
CA LEU A 86 2.04 -17.27 -16.45
C LEU A 86 3.33 -17.67 -15.73
N ALA A 87 4.49 -17.57 -16.39
CA ALA A 87 5.79 -17.84 -15.78
C ALA A 87 6.14 -16.80 -14.71
N GLU A 88 5.88 -15.51 -14.95
CA GLU A 88 6.03 -14.45 -13.95
C GLU A 88 5.00 -14.55 -12.81
N ALA A 89 3.77 -14.98 -13.10
CA ALA A 89 2.78 -15.27 -12.06
C ALA A 89 3.24 -16.45 -11.19
N ALA A 90 3.74 -17.53 -11.79
CA ALA A 90 4.24 -18.70 -11.07
C ALA A 90 5.54 -18.41 -10.29
N ALA A 91 6.43 -17.57 -10.82
CA ALA A 91 7.63 -17.10 -10.13
C ALA A 91 7.31 -16.08 -9.02
N SER A 92 6.10 -15.50 -9.02
CA SER A 92 5.63 -14.62 -7.95
C SER A 92 4.76 -15.34 -6.91
N GLU A 93 4.15 -16.48 -7.24
CA GLU A 93 3.43 -17.35 -6.29
C GLU A 93 4.37 -18.30 -5.55
N LYS A 94 5.45 -18.75 -6.21
CA LYS A 94 6.65 -19.18 -5.49
C LYS A 94 7.20 -17.92 -4.84
N GLY A 95 6.91 -17.76 -3.55
CA GLY A 95 7.17 -16.52 -2.81
C GLY A 95 8.58 -15.98 -3.01
N LEU A 96 8.74 -14.69 -2.71
CA LEU A 96 10.06 -14.13 -2.44
C LEU A 96 10.83 -15.18 -1.62
N PRO A 97 12.02 -15.65 -2.05
CA PRO A 97 12.96 -16.11 -1.03
C PRO A 97 13.04 -14.94 -0.05
N GLU A 98 12.78 -15.21 1.23
CA GLU A 98 13.25 -14.32 2.28
C GLU A 98 14.66 -13.95 1.88
N GLU A 99 14.90 -12.67 1.59
CA GLU A 99 16.25 -12.17 1.44
C GLU A 99 16.95 -12.61 2.72
N GLU A 100 17.81 -13.62 2.58
CA GLU A 100 18.79 -13.92 3.59
C GLU A 100 19.44 -12.58 3.87
N LYS A 101 19.29 -12.12 5.11
CA LYS A 101 20.02 -10.96 5.59
C LYS A 101 21.49 -11.31 5.48
N GLU A 102 22.08 -11.04 4.33
CA GLU A 102 23.50 -10.78 4.24
C GLU A 102 23.74 -9.67 5.25
N GLN A 103 24.38 -10.04 6.35
CA GLN A 103 24.96 -9.08 7.27
C GLN A 103 26.06 -8.38 6.49
N GLU A 104 25.71 -7.30 5.78
CA GLU A 104 26.66 -6.26 5.45
C GLU A 104 27.10 -5.64 6.78
N GLU A 105 28.20 -6.17 7.32
CA GLU A 105 29.04 -5.52 8.32
C GLU A 105 29.56 -4.20 7.72
N GLY A 106 28.74 -3.16 7.82
CA GLY A 106 29.02 -1.83 7.26
C GLY A 106 27.83 -0.88 7.24
N ALA A 107 26.61 -1.35 7.53
CA ALA A 107 25.45 -0.47 7.55
C ALA A 107 25.50 0.49 8.76
N ALA A 108 25.61 1.79 8.47
CA ALA A 108 25.37 2.86 9.42
C ALA A 108 24.09 2.58 10.24
N ALA A 109 24.12 2.85 11.54
CA ALA A 109 23.01 2.56 12.44
C ALA A 109 21.67 3.03 11.84
N PRO A 110 20.61 2.21 11.88
CA PRO A 110 19.34 2.55 11.25
C PRO A 110 18.81 3.86 11.82
N SER A 111 18.37 4.77 10.93
CA SER A 111 17.81 6.09 11.31
C SER A 111 16.61 6.01 12.27
N VAL A 112 15.98 4.85 12.39
CA VAL A 112 14.92 4.57 13.39
C VAL A 112 15.08 3.15 13.92
N SER A 113 14.90 2.97 15.23
CA SER A 113 14.97 1.68 15.94
C SER A 113 13.76 0.75 15.69
N GLY A 114 12.72 1.23 14.99
CA GLY A 114 11.53 0.45 14.63
C GLY A 114 10.28 1.31 14.45
N VAL A 115 9.15 0.66 14.16
CA VAL A 115 7.82 1.31 14.13
C VAL A 115 7.11 1.05 15.46
N TYR A 116 6.56 2.10 16.05
CA TYR A 116 5.96 2.07 17.38
C TYR A 116 4.48 2.46 17.33
N PHE A 117 3.72 1.98 18.30
CA PHE A 117 2.28 2.10 18.38
C PHE A 117 1.88 2.47 19.79
N ILE A 118 0.86 3.31 19.93
CA ILE A 118 0.26 3.70 21.20
C ILE A 118 -0.99 2.87 21.41
N CYS A 119 -1.05 2.16 22.52
CA CYS A 119 -2.26 1.45 22.95
C CYS A 119 -3.29 2.46 23.47
N PRO A 120 -4.53 2.51 22.93
CA PRO A 120 -5.53 3.48 23.37
C PRO A 120 -6.01 3.28 24.81
N LEU A 121 -5.93 2.06 25.34
CA LEU A 121 -6.39 1.74 26.70
C LEU A 121 -5.36 2.08 27.79
N THR A 122 -4.07 1.91 27.50
CA THR A 122 -2.99 2.07 28.49
C THR A 122 -2.10 3.27 28.23
N GLY A 123 -2.16 3.86 27.03
CA GLY A 123 -1.22 4.89 26.59
C GLY A 123 0.22 4.38 26.37
N ALA A 124 0.47 3.07 26.56
CA ALA A 124 1.81 2.50 26.44
C ALA A 124 2.28 2.48 24.98
N VAL A 125 3.53 2.89 24.77
CA VAL A 125 4.21 2.86 23.46
C VAL A 125 4.89 1.51 23.28
N VAL A 126 4.50 0.76 22.25
CA VAL A 126 5.00 -0.60 21.98
C VAL A 126 5.48 -0.75 20.54
N ARG A 127 6.47 -1.63 20.33
CA ARG A 127 6.94 -1.95 18.97
C ARG A 127 5.88 -2.74 18.21
N LYS A 128 5.90 -2.64 16.88
CA LYS A 128 4.98 -3.34 15.96
C LYS A 128 4.80 -4.83 16.28
N ASP A 129 5.88 -5.54 16.63
CA ASP A 129 5.83 -6.99 16.89
C ASP A 129 5.16 -7.34 18.21
N GLN A 130 5.17 -6.42 19.17
CA GLN A 130 4.59 -6.60 20.50
C GLN A 130 3.17 -6.03 20.61
N LYS A 131 2.69 -5.31 19.58
CA LYS A 131 1.42 -4.58 19.63
C LYS A 131 0.22 -5.48 19.98
N GLU A 132 0.15 -6.69 19.40
CA GLU A 132 -0.98 -7.60 19.61
C GLU A 132 -0.96 -8.20 21.00
N LYS A 133 0.24 -8.52 21.50
CA LYS A 133 0.43 -9.01 22.87
C LYS A 133 0.03 -7.95 23.90
N GLN A 134 0.50 -6.71 23.71
CA GLN A 134 0.14 -5.61 24.61
C GLN A 134 -1.36 -5.31 24.58
N LEU A 135 -2.00 -5.33 23.40
CA LEU A 135 -3.44 -5.15 23.31
C LEU A 135 -4.19 -6.26 24.07
N ARG A 136 -3.73 -7.50 23.98
CA ARG A 136 -4.35 -8.63 24.69
C ARG A 136 -4.21 -8.46 26.21
N GLU A 137 -3.01 -8.11 26.68
CA GLU A 137 -2.76 -7.83 28.10
C GLU A 137 -3.57 -6.63 28.60
N ALA A 138 -3.69 -5.56 27.80
CA ALA A 138 -4.48 -4.39 28.14
C ALA A 138 -5.98 -4.72 28.24
N ILE A 139 -6.53 -5.50 27.32
CA ILE A 139 -7.93 -5.94 27.36
C ILE A 139 -8.14 -6.88 28.57
N GLN A 140 -7.20 -7.77 28.86
CA GLN A 140 -7.29 -8.65 30.03
C GLN A 140 -7.23 -7.86 31.35
N ALA A 141 -6.42 -6.82 31.43
CA ALA A 141 -6.43 -5.92 32.59
C ALA A 141 -7.77 -5.17 32.71
N TYR A 142 -8.31 -4.69 31.57
CA TYR A 142 -9.60 -4.01 31.52
C TYR A 142 -10.79 -4.93 31.86
N PHE A 143 -10.65 -6.25 31.67
CA PHE A 143 -11.65 -7.25 32.06
C PHE A 143 -12.01 -7.19 33.55
N SER A 144 -11.09 -6.72 34.41
CA SER A 144 -11.37 -6.54 35.84
C SER A 144 -12.28 -5.34 36.13
N VAL A 145 -12.38 -4.39 35.20
CA VAL A 145 -13.23 -3.19 35.31
C VAL A 145 -14.60 -3.46 34.72
N ASP A 146 -14.64 -3.92 33.47
CA ASP A 146 -15.86 -4.26 32.75
C ASP A 146 -15.66 -5.53 31.90
N PRO A 147 -16.13 -6.69 32.38
CA PRO A 147 -16.02 -7.97 31.68
C PRO A 147 -16.73 -8.00 30.32
N VAL A 148 -17.86 -7.31 30.18
CA VAL A 148 -18.67 -7.32 28.96
C VAL A 148 -17.99 -6.48 27.89
N ALA A 149 -17.62 -5.24 28.22
CA ALA A 149 -16.90 -4.35 27.31
C ALA A 149 -15.56 -4.94 26.86
N ALA A 150 -14.78 -5.51 27.77
CA ALA A 150 -13.50 -6.16 27.44
C ALA A 150 -13.67 -7.31 26.44
N SER A 151 -14.71 -8.14 26.62
CA SER A 151 -14.99 -9.25 25.72
C SER A 151 -15.45 -8.79 24.34
N ILE A 152 -16.27 -7.74 24.29
CA ILE A 152 -16.67 -7.10 23.01
C ILE A 152 -15.44 -6.56 22.27
N MET A 153 -14.54 -5.89 22.99
CA MET A 153 -13.29 -5.39 22.41
C MET A 153 -12.41 -6.53 21.87
N GLU A 154 -12.33 -7.65 22.59
CA GLU A 154 -11.58 -8.84 22.14
C GLU A 154 -12.14 -9.38 20.82
N ILE A 155 -13.47 -9.53 20.71
CA ILE A 155 -14.15 -10.05 19.52
C ILE A 155 -13.89 -9.16 18.29
N HIS A 156 -14.00 -7.84 18.44
CA HIS A 156 -13.80 -6.93 17.31
C HIS A 156 -12.31 -6.76 16.94
N THR A 157 -11.40 -6.89 17.89
CA THR A 157 -9.98 -6.54 17.70
C THR A 157 -9.12 -7.69 17.15
N PHE A 158 -9.30 -8.92 17.64
CA PHE A 158 -8.40 -10.04 17.27
C PHE A 158 -8.85 -10.84 16.05
N ASN A 159 -10.11 -10.70 15.64
CA ASN A 159 -10.65 -11.43 14.50
C ASN A 159 -10.33 -10.71 13.18
N LYS A 160 -9.51 -11.36 12.33
CA LYS A 160 -9.06 -10.82 11.02
C LYS A 160 -10.22 -10.69 10.01
N ASP A 161 -11.15 -11.63 10.05
CA ASP A 161 -12.27 -11.71 9.11
C ASP A 161 -13.46 -10.87 9.61
N ARG A 162 -13.51 -9.60 9.19
CA ARG A 162 -14.59 -8.67 9.59
C ARG A 162 -15.99 -9.17 9.24
N GLU A 163 -16.13 -9.90 8.14
CA GLU A 163 -17.44 -10.43 7.74
C GLU A 163 -17.92 -11.54 8.68
N LYS A 164 -17.00 -12.40 9.16
CA LYS A 164 -17.34 -13.42 10.17
C LYS A 164 -17.69 -12.78 11.50
N VAL A 165 -16.95 -11.74 11.90
CA VAL A 165 -17.27 -10.95 13.11
C VAL A 165 -18.67 -10.38 13.01
N ARG A 166 -19.01 -9.73 11.89
CA ARG A 166 -20.35 -9.15 11.65
C ARG A 166 -21.46 -10.19 11.76
N VAL A 167 -21.31 -11.33 11.07
CA VAL A 167 -22.29 -12.43 11.09
C VAL A 167 -22.40 -13.08 12.48
N GLY A 168 -21.27 -13.22 13.19
CA GLY A 168 -21.23 -13.72 14.56
C GLY A 168 -21.94 -12.79 15.53
N VAL A 169 -21.62 -11.49 15.49
CA VAL A 169 -22.25 -10.44 16.29
C VAL A 169 -23.77 -10.37 16.04
N GLU A 170 -24.21 -10.46 14.77
CA GLU A 170 -25.64 -10.49 14.45
C GLU A 170 -26.33 -11.74 15.01
N THR A 171 -25.65 -12.90 14.97
CA THR A 171 -26.19 -14.16 15.52
C THR A 171 -26.28 -14.09 17.05
N MET A 172 -25.27 -13.51 17.72
CA MET A 172 -25.26 -13.29 19.17
C MET A 172 -26.36 -12.31 19.58
N ALA A 173 -26.52 -11.20 18.84
CA ALA A 173 -27.60 -10.24 19.06
C ALA A 173 -28.99 -10.88 18.94
N LYS A 174 -29.19 -11.81 17.99
CA LYS A 174 -30.45 -12.58 17.87
C LYS A 174 -30.69 -13.51 19.06
N TYR A 175 -29.65 -14.14 19.61
CA TYR A 175 -29.82 -14.94 20.82
C TYR A 175 -30.23 -14.08 22.02
N LEU A 176 -29.62 -12.91 22.19
CA LEU A 176 -30.01 -11.96 23.22
C LEU A 176 -31.44 -11.43 23.00
N ASP A 177 -31.83 -11.14 21.75
CA ASP A 177 -33.19 -10.70 21.41
C ASP A 177 -34.25 -11.73 21.74
N ASN A 178 -34.00 -13.01 21.43
CA ASN A 178 -34.94 -14.09 21.73
C ASN A 178 -35.15 -14.25 23.24
N ILE A 179 -34.10 -14.07 24.04
CA ILE A 179 -34.18 -14.12 25.50
C ILE A 179 -34.93 -12.90 26.04
N TYR A 180 -34.70 -11.72 25.47
CA TYR A 180 -35.37 -10.49 25.88
C TYR A 180 -36.86 -10.49 25.52
N LEU A 181 -37.23 -10.96 24.33
CA LEU A 181 -38.62 -11.03 23.86
C LEU A 181 -39.43 -12.13 24.55
N HIS A 182 -38.78 -13.23 24.92
CA HIS A 182 -39.43 -14.40 25.54
C HIS A 182 -38.69 -14.83 26.82
N PRO A 183 -38.74 -14.02 27.90
CA PRO A 183 -37.98 -14.29 29.11
C PRO A 183 -38.44 -15.56 29.81
N GLU A 184 -39.73 -15.93 29.75
CA GLU A 184 -40.30 -17.12 30.40
C GLU A 184 -39.96 -18.46 29.72
N GLU A 185 -39.47 -18.43 28.48
CA GLU A 185 -39.21 -19.64 27.71
C GLU A 185 -37.80 -20.19 27.96
N GLU A 186 -37.70 -21.28 28.75
CA GLU A 186 -36.42 -21.95 29.06
C GLU A 186 -35.64 -22.44 27.83
N LYS A 187 -36.32 -22.66 26.69
CA LYS A 187 -35.68 -23.09 25.45
C LYS A 187 -34.70 -22.05 24.91
N TYR A 188 -35.00 -20.75 25.06
CA TYR A 188 -34.12 -19.66 24.62
C TYR A 188 -33.01 -19.37 25.64
N ARG A 189 -33.17 -19.81 26.89
CA ARG A 189 -32.15 -19.71 27.95
C ARG A 189 -31.03 -20.75 27.81
N LYS A 190 -31.17 -21.73 26.91
CA LYS A 190 -30.22 -22.82 26.69
C LYS A 190 -29.70 -22.80 25.25
N ILE A 191 -28.38 -22.65 25.08
CA ILE A 191 -27.73 -22.66 23.75
C ILE A 191 -26.81 -23.88 23.67
N LYS A 192 -27.08 -24.78 22.72
CA LYS A 192 -26.24 -25.97 22.47
C LYS A 192 -24.96 -25.58 21.74
N LEU A 193 -23.79 -25.86 22.33
CA LEU A 193 -22.49 -25.52 21.73
C LEU A 193 -22.21 -26.36 20.46
N GLN A 194 -22.74 -27.58 20.39
CA GLN A 194 -22.61 -28.46 19.21
C GLN A 194 -23.53 -28.07 18.03
N ASN A 195 -24.32 -27.00 18.14
CA ASN A 195 -25.15 -26.55 17.03
C ASN A 195 -24.27 -26.04 15.88
N LYS A 196 -24.51 -26.52 14.65
CA LYS A 196 -23.77 -26.09 13.45
C LYS A 196 -23.70 -24.57 13.30
N VAL A 197 -24.81 -23.86 13.57
CA VAL A 197 -24.85 -22.40 13.48
C VAL A 197 -23.94 -21.75 14.52
N PHE A 198 -23.90 -22.31 15.74
CA PHE A 198 -23.05 -21.82 16.81
C PHE A 198 -21.56 -22.08 16.49
N GLN A 199 -21.23 -23.29 16.03
CA GLN A 199 -19.85 -23.66 15.71
C GLN A 199 -19.28 -22.86 14.54
N GLU A 200 -20.04 -22.73 13.46
CA GLU A 200 -19.54 -22.05 12.25
C GLU A 200 -19.41 -20.53 12.44
N ARG A 201 -20.29 -19.90 13.24
CA ARG A 201 -20.39 -18.44 13.33
C ARG A 201 -19.82 -17.84 14.61
N ILE A 202 -19.84 -18.56 15.72
CA ILE A 202 -19.53 -18.02 17.06
C ILE A 202 -18.28 -18.68 17.64
N SER A 203 -18.16 -20.01 17.55
CA SER A 203 -17.00 -20.70 18.13
C SER A 203 -15.70 -20.43 17.39
N CYS A 204 -15.77 -19.98 16.14
CA CYS A 204 -14.60 -19.59 15.35
C CYS A 204 -14.04 -18.20 15.71
N LEU A 205 -14.75 -17.43 16.53
CA LEU A 205 -14.37 -16.08 16.92
C LEU A 205 -13.71 -16.09 18.31
N GLU A 206 -12.55 -15.44 18.43
CA GLU A 206 -11.87 -15.25 19.73
C GLU A 206 -12.70 -14.27 20.59
N GLY A 207 -12.77 -14.52 21.92
CA GLY A 207 -13.48 -13.66 22.88
C GLY A 207 -14.98 -13.95 23.08
N THR A 208 -15.63 -14.74 22.22
CA THR A 208 -17.08 -15.01 22.33
C THR A 208 -17.46 -15.81 23.58
N HIS A 209 -16.65 -16.79 23.97
CA HIS A 209 -16.88 -17.56 25.20
C HIS A 209 -16.85 -16.67 26.45
N ARG A 210 -15.88 -15.76 26.52
CA ARG A 210 -15.76 -14.79 27.62
C ARG A 210 -16.93 -13.81 27.65
N PHE A 211 -17.41 -13.39 26.48
CA PHE A 211 -18.60 -12.55 26.38
C PHE A 211 -19.85 -13.25 26.94
N PHE A 212 -20.11 -14.50 26.55
CA PHE A 212 -21.25 -15.25 27.09
C PHE A 212 -21.13 -15.45 28.61
N GLN A 213 -19.93 -15.74 29.12
CA GLN A 213 -19.70 -15.81 30.57
C GLN A 213 -19.93 -14.48 31.28
N ALA A 214 -19.45 -13.36 30.70
CA ALA A 214 -19.63 -12.03 31.25
C ALA A 214 -21.11 -11.60 31.31
N ILE A 215 -21.91 -12.04 30.34
CA ILE A 215 -23.36 -11.84 30.32
C ILE A 215 -24.10 -12.76 31.32
N GLY A 216 -23.42 -13.74 31.92
CA GLY A 216 -23.99 -14.65 32.90
C GLY A 216 -24.51 -15.97 32.32
N PHE A 217 -24.00 -16.40 31.17
CA PHE A 217 -24.15 -17.79 30.74
C PHE A 217 -23.10 -18.68 31.39
N GLU A 218 -23.54 -19.80 31.94
CA GLU A 218 -22.67 -20.84 32.48
C GLU A 218 -22.58 -22.01 31.51
N THR A 219 -21.38 -22.55 31.33
CA THR A 219 -21.20 -23.79 30.58
C THR A 219 -21.54 -24.97 31.48
N LYS A 220 -22.57 -25.74 31.13
CA LYS A 220 -22.97 -26.97 31.82
C LYS A 220 -22.90 -28.14 30.84
N THR A 221 -22.25 -29.22 31.26
CA THR A 221 -22.34 -30.51 30.58
C THR A 221 -23.62 -31.20 31.04
N LEU A 222 -24.51 -31.51 30.11
CA LEU A 222 -25.73 -32.25 30.40
C LEU A 222 -25.64 -33.63 29.73
N PRO A 223 -25.92 -34.72 30.47
CA PRO A 223 -26.07 -36.03 29.86
C PRO A 223 -27.35 -36.03 29.02
N VAL A 224 -27.27 -36.55 27.78
CA VAL A 224 -28.40 -36.61 26.84
C VAL A 224 -29.52 -37.49 27.44
N PRO A 225 -30.68 -36.94 27.82
CA PRO A 225 -31.79 -37.75 28.30
C PRO A 225 -32.59 -38.20 27.08
N GLY A 226 -32.21 -39.31 26.44
CA GLY A 226 -32.95 -39.74 25.25
C GLY A 226 -32.44 -40.84 24.34
N GLN A 227 -31.51 -41.71 24.74
CA GLN A 227 -31.30 -42.99 24.04
C GLN A 227 -31.31 -44.17 25.01
N GLY A 228 -32.46 -44.38 25.64
CA GLY A 228 -32.82 -45.69 26.16
C GLY A 228 -33.51 -46.50 25.07
N LYS A 229 -32.74 -47.28 24.30
CA LYS A 229 -33.00 -48.69 23.98
C LYS A 229 -31.95 -49.23 23.00
N GLU A 230 -31.19 -50.20 23.50
CA GLU A 230 -30.46 -51.24 22.76
C GLU A 230 -29.28 -50.76 21.89
N ALA A 231 -28.13 -50.53 22.53
CA ALA A 231 -26.84 -50.78 21.90
C ALA A 231 -25.86 -51.29 22.96
N GLN A 232 -25.37 -52.51 22.75
CA GLN A 232 -24.22 -53.09 23.44
C GLN A 232 -22.97 -52.34 22.98
N ASP A 233 -22.54 -51.30 23.68
CA ASP A 233 -21.14 -50.85 23.69
C ASP A 233 -20.93 -49.82 24.83
N PRO A 234 -19.97 -50.02 25.76
CA PRO A 234 -19.78 -49.16 26.94
C PRO A 234 -18.80 -48.00 26.69
N THR A 235 -18.78 -47.43 25.49
CA THR A 235 -17.83 -46.34 25.17
C THR A 235 -18.57 -45.18 24.51
N GLU A 236 -18.38 -43.98 25.06
CA GLU A 236 -18.94 -42.68 24.64
C GLU A 236 -20.29 -42.29 25.26
N GLU A 237 -20.25 -42.01 26.57
CA GLU A 237 -21.15 -41.01 27.15
C GLU A 237 -20.96 -39.69 26.37
N GLN A 238 -21.86 -39.40 25.43
CA GLN A 238 -21.83 -38.16 24.67
C GLN A 238 -22.24 -37.00 25.60
N GLU A 239 -21.27 -36.44 26.31
CA GLU A 239 -21.45 -35.22 27.10
C GLU A 239 -21.69 -34.04 26.14
N GLU A 240 -22.92 -33.49 26.14
CA GLU A 240 -23.23 -32.29 25.37
C GLU A 240 -23.06 -31.05 26.23
N GLN A 241 -22.43 -30.02 25.66
CA GLN A 241 -22.13 -28.78 26.37
C GLN A 241 -23.19 -27.75 25.99
N TYR A 242 -23.80 -27.16 27.01
CA TYR A 242 -24.80 -26.12 26.87
C TYR A 242 -24.36 -24.85 27.60
N TYR A 243 -24.59 -23.69 26.99
CA TYR A 243 -24.68 -22.46 27.74
C TYR A 243 -26.06 -22.33 28.32
N VAL A 244 -26.13 -22.15 29.63
CA VAL A 244 -27.38 -21.92 30.37
C VAL A 244 -27.29 -20.55 31.02
N LEU A 245 -28.24 -19.67 30.70
CA LEU A 245 -28.33 -18.36 31.35
C LEU A 245 -28.66 -18.53 32.84
N ARG A 246 -27.92 -17.84 33.72
CA ARG A 246 -28.24 -17.81 35.15
C ARG A 246 -29.58 -17.13 35.39
N GLU A 247 -30.34 -17.67 36.35
CA GLU A 247 -31.65 -17.11 36.71
C GLU A 247 -31.52 -15.69 37.29
N ASP A 248 -30.41 -15.39 37.96
CA ASP A 248 -30.05 -14.05 38.49
C ASP A 248 -30.04 -12.95 37.41
N MET A 249 -29.82 -13.32 36.14
CA MET A 249 -29.77 -12.37 35.01
C MET A 249 -31.15 -12.08 34.41
N LEU A 250 -32.18 -12.86 34.75
CA LEU A 250 -33.56 -12.58 34.32
C LEU A 250 -34.11 -11.30 34.98
N GLU A 251 -33.59 -10.91 36.14
CA GLU A 251 -33.93 -9.66 36.82
C GLU A 251 -33.22 -8.44 36.20
N ARG A 252 -32.17 -8.67 35.39
CA ARG A 252 -31.29 -7.65 34.79
C ARG A 252 -31.40 -7.64 33.25
N LEU A 253 -32.62 -7.78 32.74
CA LEU A 253 -32.91 -7.79 31.30
C LEU A 253 -32.47 -6.52 30.55
N GLU A 254 -32.40 -5.37 31.23
CA GLU A 254 -31.91 -4.14 30.62
C GLU A 254 -30.38 -4.20 30.38
N GLU A 255 -29.60 -4.84 31.26
CA GLU A 255 -28.15 -5.03 31.07
C GLU A 255 -27.85 -5.91 29.84
N LEU A 256 -28.72 -6.88 29.55
CA LEU A 256 -28.65 -7.71 28.33
C LEU A 256 -28.87 -6.88 27.06
N LYS A 257 -29.77 -5.90 27.13
CA LYS A 257 -30.08 -4.98 26.02
C LYS A 257 -28.95 -3.98 25.81
N ASP A 258 -28.40 -3.42 26.87
CA ASP A 258 -27.23 -2.54 26.82
C ASP A 258 -26.01 -3.30 26.25
N SER A 259 -25.80 -4.55 26.68
CA SER A 259 -24.74 -5.42 26.14
C SER A 259 -24.91 -5.69 24.64
N LYS A 260 -26.15 -5.88 24.17
CA LYS A 260 -26.47 -6.03 22.74
C LYS A 260 -26.17 -4.74 21.98
N GLU A 261 -26.59 -3.59 22.48
CA GLU A 261 -26.35 -2.29 21.84
C GLU A 261 -24.85 -1.97 21.78
N GLN A 262 -24.11 -2.27 22.83
CA GLN A 262 -22.66 -2.14 22.87
C GLN A 262 -21.97 -3.09 21.88
N LEU A 263 -22.41 -4.34 21.76
CA LEU A 263 -21.85 -5.31 20.81
C LEU A 263 -22.01 -4.86 19.34
N LEU A 264 -23.14 -4.20 19.03
CA LEU A 264 -23.45 -3.70 17.70
C LEU A 264 -22.76 -2.36 17.38
N SER A 265 -22.61 -1.48 18.37
CA SER A 265 -22.04 -0.14 18.17
C SER A 265 -20.52 -0.07 18.37
N SER A 266 -19.91 -1.08 19.00
CA SER A 266 -18.47 -1.07 19.30
C SER A 266 -17.59 -1.15 18.05
N GLU A 267 -16.55 -0.31 18.01
CA GLU A 267 -15.50 -0.37 17.01
C GLU A 267 -14.28 -1.19 17.50
N PRO A 268 -13.52 -1.82 16.59
CA PRO A 268 -12.30 -2.53 16.94
C PRO A 268 -11.25 -1.60 17.52
N LEU A 269 -10.54 -2.04 18.56
CA LEU A 269 -9.41 -1.29 19.10
C LEU A 269 -8.24 -1.29 18.11
N ARG A 270 -8.01 -0.13 17.48
CA ARG A 270 -6.84 0.06 16.61
C ARG A 270 -5.76 0.79 17.39
N ALA A 271 -4.60 0.16 17.52
CA ALA A 271 -3.42 0.85 18.05
C ALA A 271 -3.08 2.02 17.12
N ARG A 272 -2.92 3.21 17.70
CA ARG A 272 -2.55 4.41 16.93
C ARG A 272 -1.06 4.34 16.62
N LEU A 273 -0.67 4.66 15.40
CA LEU A 273 0.75 4.77 15.07
C LEU A 273 1.36 5.88 15.92
N ASP A 274 2.43 5.55 16.66
CA ASP A 274 3.23 6.57 17.30
C ASP A 274 4.06 7.24 16.21
N ARG A 275 3.92 8.56 16.08
CA ARG A 275 4.68 9.35 15.10
C ARG A 275 6.15 9.49 15.50
N GLN A 276 6.49 9.17 16.75
CA GLN A 276 7.85 9.27 17.29
C GLN A 276 8.52 10.59 16.93
N LEU A 277 7.87 11.70 17.26
CA LEU A 277 8.37 13.03 16.98
C LEU A 277 9.78 13.16 17.58
N ARG A 278 10.78 13.32 16.70
CA ARG A 278 12.16 13.59 17.08
C ARG A 278 12.62 14.85 16.38
N LEU A 279 13.26 15.72 17.13
CA LEU A 279 13.87 16.92 16.59
C LEU A 279 15.38 16.71 16.52
N PHE A 280 15.96 17.01 15.37
CA PHE A 280 17.38 16.90 15.16
C PHE A 280 17.99 18.25 14.82
N GLN A 281 19.17 18.51 15.36
CA GLN A 281 20.01 19.64 14.99
C GLN A 281 21.07 19.17 14.00
N PRO A 282 21.30 19.87 12.87
CA PRO A 282 22.36 19.52 11.93
C PRO A 282 23.73 19.55 12.62
N SER A 283 24.48 18.45 12.55
CA SER A 283 25.88 18.45 12.96
C SER A 283 26.75 19.09 11.88
N ALA A 284 27.71 19.93 12.31
CA ALA A 284 28.69 20.53 11.40
C ALA A 284 29.64 19.50 10.74
N GLN A 285 29.68 18.28 11.27
CA GLN A 285 30.51 17.18 10.78
C GLN A 285 29.89 16.48 9.56
N ALA A 286 28.56 16.50 9.40
CA ALA A 286 27.89 15.90 8.24
C ALA A 286 28.25 16.57 6.91
N ALA A 287 28.70 17.82 6.92
CA ALA A 287 29.14 18.55 5.72
C ALA A 287 30.61 18.27 5.33
N ARG A 288 31.37 17.59 6.19
CA ARG A 288 32.78 17.25 5.95
C ARG A 288 32.86 15.85 5.36
N PHE A 289 32.90 15.79 4.04
CA PHE A 289 33.03 14.54 3.30
C PHE A 289 34.32 14.58 2.46
N GLU A 290 35.43 14.16 3.07
CA GLU A 290 36.71 14.00 2.39
C GLU A 290 36.93 12.50 2.16
N LEU A 291 36.82 12.07 0.91
CA LEU A 291 37.10 10.70 0.50
C LEU A 291 38.43 10.62 -0.24
N PRO A 292 39.18 9.51 -0.10
CA PRO A 292 40.39 9.25 -0.89
C PRO A 292 40.09 9.17 -2.39
N ASP A 293 41.06 9.58 -3.23
CA ASP A 293 40.94 9.56 -4.69
C ASP A 293 40.63 8.16 -5.26
N ASP A 294 41.13 7.10 -4.61
CA ASP A 294 40.88 5.71 -4.98
C ASP A 294 39.41 5.31 -4.95
N PHE A 295 38.57 6.01 -4.17
CA PHE A 295 37.12 5.79 -4.18
C PHE A 295 36.48 6.14 -5.54
N TYR A 296 37.05 7.11 -6.25
CA TYR A 296 36.55 7.52 -7.57
C TYR A 296 37.05 6.61 -8.70
N ASN A 297 37.95 5.67 -8.40
CA ASN A 297 38.45 4.71 -9.36
C ASN A 297 37.48 3.53 -9.49
N LEU A 298 36.92 3.37 -10.68
CA LEU A 298 35.93 2.33 -10.97
C LEU A 298 36.55 0.93 -10.88
N SER A 299 35.97 0.06 -10.04
CA SER A 299 36.46 -1.31 -9.92
C SER A 299 36.00 -2.19 -11.10
N THR A 300 36.74 -3.27 -11.38
CA THR A 300 36.36 -4.22 -12.45
C THR A 300 35.01 -4.89 -12.18
N ASP A 301 34.63 -5.02 -10.91
CA ASP A 301 33.35 -5.63 -10.52
C ASP A 301 32.18 -4.64 -10.61
N GLU A 302 32.41 -3.33 -10.41
CA GLU A 302 31.44 -2.27 -10.74
C GLU A 302 31.15 -2.22 -12.23
N ILE A 303 32.18 -2.27 -13.08
CA ILE A 303 32.03 -2.26 -14.54
C ILE A 303 31.19 -3.46 -15.01
N ARG A 304 31.44 -4.65 -14.44
CA ARG A 304 30.65 -5.85 -14.74
C ARG A 304 29.21 -5.74 -14.27
N ARG A 305 28.97 -5.18 -13.08
CA ARG A 305 27.61 -4.92 -12.57
C ARG A 305 26.86 -3.92 -13.43
N GLU A 306 27.51 -2.82 -13.84
CA GLU A 306 26.93 -1.84 -14.74
C GLU A 306 26.57 -2.46 -16.09
N GLN A 307 27.46 -3.29 -16.66
CA GLN A 307 27.18 -4.00 -17.90
C GLN A 307 25.93 -4.90 -17.76
N ARG A 308 25.81 -5.64 -16.65
CA ARG A 308 24.63 -6.49 -16.37
C ARG A 308 23.35 -5.68 -16.24
N LEU A 309 23.36 -4.61 -15.44
CA LEU A 309 22.21 -3.72 -15.28
C LEU A 309 21.79 -3.10 -16.62
N ARG A 310 22.76 -2.75 -17.47
CA ARG A 310 22.50 -2.20 -18.79
C ARG A 310 21.91 -3.24 -19.74
N THR A 311 22.39 -4.48 -19.71
CA THR A 311 21.77 -5.58 -20.48
C THR A 311 20.35 -5.86 -20.00
N GLU A 312 20.10 -5.93 -18.70
CA GLU A 312 18.75 -6.13 -18.15
C GLU A 312 17.81 -4.96 -18.48
N ALA A 313 18.31 -3.72 -18.44
CA ALA A 313 17.52 -2.55 -18.82
C ALA A 313 17.12 -2.58 -20.30
N VAL A 314 18.04 -2.99 -21.18
CA VAL A 314 17.76 -3.19 -22.61
C VAL A 314 16.76 -4.32 -22.82
N GLU A 315 16.90 -5.44 -22.11
CA GLU A 315 15.93 -6.54 -22.15
C GLU A 315 14.54 -6.09 -21.68
N LYS A 316 14.45 -5.42 -20.53
CA LYS A 316 13.21 -4.85 -19.99
C LYS A 316 12.58 -3.83 -20.94
N ALA A 317 13.38 -2.98 -21.60
CA ALA A 317 12.90 -2.01 -22.57
C ALA A 317 12.46 -2.65 -23.90
N SER A 318 13.09 -3.76 -24.29
CA SER A 318 12.76 -4.52 -25.49
C SER A 318 11.51 -5.39 -25.33
N MET A 319 11.16 -5.75 -24.10
CA MET A 319 9.97 -6.53 -23.78
C MET A 319 8.70 -5.67 -23.85
N LEU A 320 7.72 -6.12 -24.64
CA LEU A 320 6.43 -5.45 -24.76
C LEU A 320 5.63 -5.59 -23.45
N ARG A 321 5.72 -4.60 -22.58
CA ARG A 321 4.89 -4.52 -21.37
C ARG A 321 3.44 -4.28 -21.74
N THR A 322 2.58 -5.26 -21.42
CA THR A 322 1.13 -5.10 -21.53
C THR A 322 0.63 -4.10 -20.48
N ARG A 323 -0.53 -3.48 -20.72
CA ARG A 323 -1.18 -2.59 -19.75
C ARG A 323 -1.34 -3.25 -18.37
N ALA A 324 -1.71 -4.53 -18.36
CA ALA A 324 -1.86 -5.32 -17.13
C ALA A 324 -0.52 -5.52 -16.37
N MET A 325 0.61 -5.66 -17.08
CA MET A 325 1.92 -5.74 -16.43
C MET A 325 2.29 -4.41 -15.75
N ARG A 326 2.03 -3.27 -16.42
CA ARG A 326 2.31 -1.93 -15.85
C ARG A 326 1.47 -1.64 -14.62
N GLU A 327 0.16 -1.85 -14.70
CA GLU A 327 -0.75 -1.62 -13.56
C GLU A 327 -0.42 -2.55 -12.38
N LYS A 328 0.01 -3.79 -12.65
CA LYS A 328 0.42 -4.74 -11.60
C LYS A 328 1.75 -4.35 -10.94
N GLU A 329 2.73 -3.87 -11.71
CA GLU A 329 4.02 -3.39 -11.21
C GLU A 329 3.83 -2.12 -10.37
N GLU A 330 3.05 -1.16 -10.86
CA GLU A 330 2.68 0.06 -10.12
C GLU A 330 1.94 -0.27 -8.81
N GLN A 331 1.00 -1.22 -8.84
CA GLN A 331 0.35 -1.70 -7.61
C GLN A 331 1.31 -2.39 -6.64
N ARG A 332 2.33 -3.08 -7.14
CA ARG A 332 3.37 -3.68 -6.29
C ARG A 332 4.24 -2.60 -5.67
N GLU A 333 4.63 -1.58 -6.43
CA GLU A 333 5.39 -0.45 -5.92
C GLU A 333 4.60 0.34 -4.87
N MET A 334 3.33 0.63 -5.13
CA MET A 334 2.42 1.29 -4.17
C MET A 334 2.19 0.47 -2.88
N ARG A 335 2.34 -0.86 -2.93
CA ARG A 335 2.20 -1.77 -1.78
C ARG A 335 3.54 -2.21 -1.20
N LYS A 336 4.66 -1.77 -1.77
CA LYS A 336 6.01 -2.18 -1.36
C LYS A 336 6.31 -1.71 0.06
N TYR A 337 5.81 -0.54 0.42
CA TYR A 337 6.05 0.07 1.72
C TYR A 337 4.73 0.36 2.43
N ASN A 338 4.63 -0.09 3.68
CA ASN A 338 3.47 0.18 4.55
C ASN A 338 3.65 1.45 5.39
N TYR A 339 4.89 1.87 5.61
CA TYR A 339 5.26 3.01 6.45
C TYR A 339 6.23 3.90 5.68
N THR A 340 6.23 5.19 6.01
CA THR A 340 7.17 6.17 5.49
C THR A 340 7.78 7.00 6.61
N LEU A 341 9.05 7.37 6.44
CA LEU A 341 9.78 8.26 7.35
C LEU A 341 9.92 9.64 6.71
N LEU A 342 9.23 10.62 7.27
CA LEU A 342 9.26 11.99 6.78
C LEU A 342 10.13 12.85 7.68
N ARG A 343 11.01 13.63 7.07
CA ARG A 343 11.84 14.63 7.72
C ARG A 343 11.45 16.00 7.20
N VAL A 344 11.14 16.95 8.07
CA VAL A 344 10.81 18.33 7.72
C VAL A 344 11.91 19.22 8.24
N ARG A 345 12.62 19.88 7.33
CA ARG A 345 13.65 20.87 7.61
C ARG A 345 12.99 22.24 7.80
N PHE A 346 13.28 22.87 8.92
CA PHE A 346 12.82 24.21 9.23
C PHE A 346 13.85 25.26 8.74
N PRO A 347 13.42 26.52 8.54
CA PRO A 347 14.30 27.61 8.12
C PRO A 347 15.47 27.89 9.08
N ASP A 348 15.29 27.59 10.37
CA ASP A 348 16.31 27.68 11.43
C ASP A 348 17.34 26.52 11.37
N GLY A 349 17.15 25.57 10.46
CA GLY A 349 18.03 24.44 10.22
C GLY A 349 17.63 23.17 10.96
N TYR A 350 16.70 23.20 11.92
CA TYR A 350 16.28 21.99 12.63
C TYR A 350 15.52 21.03 11.70
N ILE A 351 15.63 19.73 11.98
CA ILE A 351 14.97 18.67 11.22
C ILE A 351 14.02 17.91 12.14
N LEU A 352 12.72 18.01 11.87
CA LEU A 352 11.68 17.26 12.54
C LEU A 352 11.46 15.93 11.82
N GLN A 353 11.63 14.83 12.51
CA GLN A 353 11.40 13.48 11.99
C GLN A 353 10.09 12.93 12.54
N GLY A 354 9.30 12.30 11.67
CA GLY A 354 8.09 11.57 12.04
C GLY A 354 7.87 10.32 11.19
N THR A 355 7.31 9.28 11.80
CA THR A 355 6.89 8.03 11.14
C THR A 355 5.40 8.05 10.82
N PHE A 356 5.06 7.78 9.56
CA PHE A 356 3.69 7.82 9.02
C PHE A 356 3.33 6.53 8.28
N TYR A 357 2.05 6.29 8.02
CA TYR A 357 1.65 5.23 7.09
C TYR A 357 1.82 5.70 5.65
N ALA A 358 2.23 4.82 4.73
CA ALA A 358 2.39 5.19 3.33
C ALA A 358 1.10 5.67 2.63
N ARG A 359 -0.08 5.34 3.21
CA ARG A 359 -1.40 5.71 2.70
C ARG A 359 -2.10 6.81 3.50
N GLU A 360 -1.40 7.43 4.46
CA GLU A 360 -1.94 8.61 5.14
C GLU A 360 -1.96 9.81 4.20
N SER A 361 -2.89 10.73 4.46
CA SER A 361 -3.02 11.97 3.71
C SER A 361 -1.96 13.00 4.12
N VAL A 362 -1.60 13.86 3.17
CA VAL A 362 -0.66 14.98 3.42
C VAL A 362 -1.20 15.94 4.48
N SER A 363 -2.52 16.08 4.66
CA SER A 363 -3.12 16.86 5.76
C SER A 363 -2.60 16.44 7.13
N MET A 364 -2.34 15.14 7.34
CA MET A 364 -1.84 14.63 8.61
C MET A 364 -0.41 15.12 8.91
N LEU A 365 0.38 15.35 7.87
CA LEU A 365 1.71 15.94 7.99
C LEU A 365 1.63 17.44 8.31
N TYR A 366 0.75 18.19 7.64
CA TYR A 366 0.52 19.60 7.97
C TYR A 366 0.08 19.76 9.43
N ASN A 367 -0.85 18.92 9.90
CA ASN A 367 -1.27 18.94 11.30
C ASN A 367 -0.13 18.54 12.25
N PHE A 368 0.70 17.56 11.89
CA PHE A 368 1.87 17.18 12.69
C PHE A 368 2.90 18.31 12.81
N VAL A 369 3.13 19.06 11.73
CA VAL A 369 4.01 20.22 11.75
C VAL A 369 3.39 21.36 12.57
N ARG A 370 2.08 21.64 12.41
CA ARG A 370 1.34 22.61 13.24
C ARG A 370 1.45 22.30 14.73
N GLU A 371 1.29 21.04 15.13
CA GLU A 371 1.44 20.59 16.52
C GLU A 371 2.86 20.86 17.09
N ALA A 372 3.89 20.92 16.23
CA ALA A 372 5.27 21.18 16.62
C ALA A 372 5.64 22.68 16.63
N LEU A 373 4.86 23.52 15.95
CA LEU A 373 5.04 24.96 15.89
C LEU A 373 4.56 25.62 17.19
N ARG A 374 5.15 26.78 17.51
CA ARG A 374 4.67 27.61 18.62
C ARG A 374 3.37 28.36 18.25
N ASP A 375 3.32 28.84 17.03
CA ASP A 375 2.22 29.59 16.46
C ASP A 375 1.48 28.74 15.42
N ASP A 376 0.49 27.98 15.89
CA ASP A 376 -0.26 27.01 15.08
C ASP A 376 -1.11 27.67 13.97
N TRP A 377 -1.24 29.01 13.97
CA TRP A 377 -2.08 29.80 13.06
C TRP A 377 -1.37 30.30 11.81
N LEU A 378 -0.03 30.26 11.75
CA LEU A 378 0.69 30.78 10.57
C LEU A 378 0.52 29.83 9.36
N PRO A 379 0.15 30.36 8.19
CA PRO A 379 0.23 29.63 6.94
C PRO A 379 1.68 29.29 6.58
N PHE A 380 1.95 28.02 6.29
CA PHE A 380 3.23 27.57 5.77
C PHE A 380 3.01 26.58 4.63
N GLU A 381 4.00 26.48 3.76
CA GLU A 381 4.05 25.53 2.66
C GLU A 381 5.14 24.48 2.91
N LEU A 382 4.86 23.24 2.51
CA LEU A 382 5.85 22.17 2.53
C LEU A 382 6.36 21.91 1.11
N LEU A 383 7.67 22.04 0.94
CA LEU A 383 8.37 21.78 -0.31
C LEU A 383 8.90 20.35 -0.32
N GLY A 384 8.46 19.59 -1.34
CA GLY A 384 8.91 18.26 -1.68
C GLY A 384 10.40 18.17 -2.05
N PRO A 385 10.96 16.95 -2.14
CA PRO A 385 12.29 16.75 -2.70
C PRO A 385 12.32 17.27 -4.14
N GLY A 386 13.15 18.28 -4.41
CA GLY A 386 13.19 19.00 -5.69
C GLY A 386 12.44 20.33 -5.74
N GLY A 387 11.89 20.80 -4.62
CA GLY A 387 11.24 22.12 -4.51
C GLY A 387 9.79 22.17 -4.99
N LEU A 388 9.18 21.00 -5.24
CA LEU A 388 7.77 20.91 -5.64
C LEU A 388 6.87 21.23 -4.44
N LYS A 389 5.97 22.21 -4.57
CA LYS A 389 5.00 22.52 -3.51
C LYS A 389 3.99 21.39 -3.34
N LEU A 390 3.74 20.98 -2.10
CA LEU A 390 2.68 20.03 -1.76
C LEU A 390 1.33 20.77 -1.67
N SER A 391 0.69 21.00 -2.83
CA SER A 391 -0.58 21.72 -2.93
C SER A 391 -1.80 20.90 -2.48
N ASP A 392 -1.79 19.59 -2.76
CA ASP A 392 -2.95 18.72 -2.52
C ASP A 392 -2.83 18.02 -1.17
N GLU A 393 -3.54 18.51 -0.15
CA GLU A 393 -3.49 17.93 1.19
C GLU A 393 -4.17 16.55 1.30
N ASN A 394 -5.10 16.24 0.39
CA ASN A 394 -5.88 14.99 0.43
C ASN A 394 -5.17 13.79 -0.21
N LEU A 395 -4.07 14.00 -0.94
CA LEU A 395 -3.33 12.92 -1.59
C LEU A 395 -2.58 12.07 -0.55
N ALA A 396 -2.38 10.80 -0.87
CA ALA A 396 -1.63 9.89 -0.02
C ALA A 396 -0.11 10.01 -0.26
N PHE A 397 0.70 9.74 0.78
CA PHE A 397 2.17 9.89 0.66
C PHE A 397 2.79 9.01 -0.44
N ASN A 398 2.25 7.81 -0.68
CA ASN A 398 2.68 6.92 -1.76
C ASN A 398 2.39 7.49 -3.15
N GLU A 399 1.29 8.22 -3.33
CA GLU A 399 0.92 8.89 -4.58
C GLU A 399 1.80 10.13 -4.81
N CYS A 400 2.19 10.82 -3.74
CA CYS A 400 3.12 11.95 -3.81
C CYS A 400 4.60 11.55 -3.96
N GLY A 401 4.92 10.25 -4.01
CA GLY A 401 6.30 9.75 -4.10
C GLY A 401 7.14 10.03 -2.83
N LEU A 402 6.50 10.26 -1.69
CA LEU A 402 7.15 10.57 -0.40
C LEU A 402 7.53 9.30 0.39
N VAL A 403 7.77 8.19 -0.32
CA VAL A 403 7.96 6.84 0.25
C VAL A 403 9.24 6.24 -0.36
N PRO A 404 10.08 5.52 0.41
CA PRO A 404 9.94 5.13 1.82
C PRO A 404 10.45 6.18 2.82
N SER A 405 11.20 7.17 2.34
CA SER A 405 11.62 8.31 3.14
C SER A 405 11.75 9.55 2.28
N ALA A 406 11.34 10.70 2.81
CA ALA A 406 11.46 11.97 2.12
C ALA A 406 11.92 13.07 3.09
N LEU A 407 12.76 13.97 2.57
CA LEU A 407 13.14 15.22 3.23
C LEU A 407 12.36 16.36 2.58
N LEU A 408 11.60 17.06 3.40
CA LEU A 408 10.77 18.20 3.03
C LEU A 408 11.38 19.46 3.64
N SER A 409 11.17 20.60 3.00
CA SER A 409 11.58 21.90 3.56
C SER A 409 10.34 22.73 3.84
N LEU A 410 10.23 23.26 5.05
CA LEU A 410 9.18 24.20 5.41
C LEU A 410 9.57 25.59 4.91
N ALA A 411 8.66 26.22 4.19
CA ALA A 411 8.76 27.60 3.77
C ALA A 411 7.55 28.38 4.29
N TRP A 412 7.79 29.53 4.90
CA TRP A 412 6.73 30.45 5.27
C TRP A 412 6.27 31.25 4.05
N ASP A 413 5.00 31.64 4.03
CA ASP A 413 4.53 32.59 3.04
C ASP A 413 5.23 33.94 3.26
N ALA A 414 5.88 34.44 2.21
CA ALA A 414 6.67 35.66 2.25
C ALA A 414 5.83 36.89 2.62
N ALA A 415 4.54 36.90 2.24
CA ALA A 415 3.64 37.99 2.60
C ALA A 415 3.35 38.02 4.11
N VAL A 416 3.11 36.84 4.70
CA VAL A 416 2.82 36.71 6.13
C VAL A 416 4.06 37.02 6.97
N MET A 417 5.24 36.58 6.53
CA MET A 417 6.49 36.91 7.21
C MET A 417 6.77 38.42 7.18
N ALA A 418 6.49 39.11 6.07
CA ALA A 418 6.67 40.55 5.96
C ALA A 418 5.73 41.34 6.91
N ASP A 419 4.47 40.88 7.04
CA ASP A 419 3.50 41.50 7.95
C ASP A 419 3.87 41.26 9.44
N ILE A 420 4.42 40.09 9.76
CA ILE A 420 4.90 39.75 11.10
C ILE A 420 6.18 40.51 11.44
N GLU A 421 7.12 40.63 10.50
CA GLU A 421 8.33 41.46 10.62
C GLU A 421 7.99 42.93 10.81
N ALA A 422 6.92 43.41 10.18
CA ALA A 422 6.43 44.78 10.37
C ALA A 422 5.72 44.99 11.72
N ALA A 423 5.24 43.92 12.36
CA ALA A 423 4.45 43.98 13.60
C ALA A 423 5.24 43.59 14.87
N ALA A 424 6.33 42.83 14.76
CA ALA A 424 7.09 42.30 15.90
C ALA A 424 8.52 42.89 15.98
N GLU A 425 8.86 43.56 17.08
CA GLU A 425 10.20 44.10 17.36
C GLU A 425 11.21 43.03 17.85
N GLU A 426 10.76 41.83 18.26
CA GLU A 426 11.62 40.72 18.65
C GLU A 426 11.09 39.40 18.07
N GLN A 427 11.76 38.88 17.03
CA GLN A 427 11.47 37.54 16.51
C GLN A 427 11.95 36.48 17.52
N PRO A 428 11.11 35.48 17.87
CA PRO A 428 11.59 34.35 18.65
C PRO A 428 12.68 33.59 17.87
N GLN A 429 13.73 33.15 18.57
CA GLN A 429 14.92 32.51 17.98
C GLN A 429 14.62 31.22 17.18
N SER A 430 13.46 30.59 17.41
CA SER A 430 13.00 29.43 16.62
C SER A 430 11.45 29.40 16.59
N PRO A 431 10.85 29.00 15.46
CA PRO A 431 9.40 28.80 15.32
C PRO A 431 8.87 27.55 16.05
N LEU A 432 9.75 26.69 16.58
CA LEU A 432 9.40 25.45 17.25
C LEU A 432 9.06 25.65 18.73
N ARG A 433 8.26 24.75 19.29
CA ARG A 433 7.97 24.76 20.74
C ARG A 433 9.23 24.55 21.57
N PRO A 434 9.43 25.29 22.67
CA PRO A 434 10.64 25.21 23.50
C PRO A 434 10.83 23.83 24.15
N GLU A 435 9.75 23.11 24.44
CA GLU A 435 9.80 21.75 24.97
C GLU A 435 10.41 20.74 23.99
N LEU A 436 10.22 20.96 22.69
CA LEU A 436 10.78 20.11 21.63
C LEU A 436 12.26 20.43 21.40
N LEU A 437 12.61 21.72 21.46
CA LEU A 437 14.00 22.18 21.37
C LEU A 437 14.86 21.62 22.51
N ALA A 438 14.33 21.55 23.73
CA ALA A 438 15.03 20.95 24.88
C ALA A 438 15.30 19.44 24.70
N ARG A 439 14.56 18.76 23.82
CA ARG A 439 14.71 17.32 23.50
C ARG A 439 15.43 17.08 22.18
N ALA A 440 15.98 18.13 21.56
CA ALA A 440 16.68 18.02 20.29
C ALA A 440 17.92 17.12 20.42
N GLN A 441 18.09 16.23 19.45
CA GLN A 441 19.25 15.35 19.33
C GLN A 441 20.18 15.87 18.24
N THR A 442 21.48 15.68 18.39
CA THR A 442 22.42 15.98 17.31
C THR A 442 22.38 14.85 16.28
N LEU A 443 22.25 15.20 15.00
CA LEU A 443 22.18 14.25 13.88
C LEU A 443 23.56 13.73 13.47
#